data_AF-A0A6P0VII4-F1
#
_entry.id   AF-A0A6P0VII4-F1
#
_cell.length_a   1.000
_cell.length_b   1.000
_cell.length_c   1.000
_cell.angle_alpha   90.00
_cell.angle_beta   90.00
_cell.angle_gamma   90.00
#
_symmetry.space_group_name_H-M   'P 1'
#
loop_
_entity.id
_entity.type
_entity.pdbx_description
1 polymer ?
#
loop_
_entity_poly.entity_id
_entity_poly.type
_entity_poly.pdbx_seq_one_letter_code
_entity_poly.pdbx_strand_id
1 'polypeptide(L)' 'MTDTVPDFTILGAGLAGPLMALYLAQEGYRVDVYEKRPDPRKNGVAQGKSINLALSK' A
#
# COMPACT_ATOMS: atom_id res chain seq x y z
N MET A 1 1.29 25.07 -1.87
CA MET A 1 1.13 23.68 -1.39
C MET A 1 -0.35 23.48 -1.14
N THR A 2 -1.12 23.26 -2.21
CA THR A 2 -2.57 23.04 -2.10
C THR A 2 -2.77 21.55 -1.81
N ASP A 3 -3.02 21.23 -0.56
CA ASP A 3 -3.51 19.91 -0.17
C ASP A 3 -4.90 19.70 -0.76
N THR A 4 -4.96 19.25 -2.01
CA THR A 4 -6.19 18.70 -2.57
C THR A 4 -6.50 17.38 -1.86
N VAL A 5 -7.75 17.21 -1.44
CA VAL A 5 -8.22 15.95 -0.82
C VAL A 5 -7.97 14.80 -1.81
N PRO A 6 -7.42 13.65 -1.37
CA PRO A 6 -7.24 12.51 -2.26
C PRO A 6 -8.60 11.98 -2.73
N ASP A 7 -8.67 11.56 -4.00
CA ASP A 7 -9.88 10.93 -4.55
C ASP A 7 -10.18 9.61 -3.83
N PHE A 8 -9.12 8.91 -3.40
CA PHE A 8 -9.21 7.67 -2.64
C PHE A 8 -8.24 7.63 -1.47
N THR A 9 -8.72 7.10 -0.35
CA THR A 9 -7.89 6.78 0.82
C THR A 9 -7.92 5.29 1.08
N ILE A 10 -6.75 4.64 1.11
CA ILE A 10 -6.59 3.21 1.36
C ILE A 10 -5.94 3.02 2.74
N LEU A 11 -6.61 2.25 3.60
CA LEU A 11 -6.08 1.85 4.90
C LEU A 11 -5.51 0.42 4.79
N GLY A 12 -4.20 0.30 4.93
CA GLY A 12 -3.45 -0.97 4.92
C GLY A 12 -2.52 -1.11 3.70
N ALA A 13 -1.21 -1.21 3.95
CA ALA A 13 -0.19 -1.45 2.94
C ALA A 13 0.29 -2.92 2.95
N GLY A 14 -0.69 -3.84 2.91
CA GLY A 14 -0.47 -5.28 2.72
C GLY A 14 -0.17 -5.66 1.27
N LEU A 15 -0.68 -6.79 0.79
CA LEU A 15 -0.52 -7.19 -0.62
C LEU A 15 -1.52 -6.48 -1.54
N ALA A 16 -2.80 -6.45 -1.17
CA ALA A 16 -3.86 -5.91 -2.03
C ALA A 16 -3.91 -4.37 -2.04
N GLY A 17 -3.64 -3.71 -0.91
CA GLY A 17 -3.76 -2.25 -0.78
C GLY A 17 -2.87 -1.48 -1.78
N PRO A 18 -1.54 -1.72 -1.78
CA PRO A 18 -0.64 -1.08 -2.73
C PRO A 18 -0.92 -1.44 -4.19
N LEU A 19 -1.39 -2.67 -4.46
CA LEU A 19 -1.77 -3.08 -5.81
C LEU A 19 -2.97 -2.25 -6.33
N MET A 20 -4.00 -2.08 -5.50
CA MET A 20 -5.14 -1.24 -5.84
C MET A 20 -4.75 0.23 -5.99
N ALA A 21 -3.90 0.73 -5.08
CA ALA A 21 -3.38 2.09 -5.15
C ALA A 21 -2.64 2.35 -6.46
N LEU A 22 -1.85 1.37 -6.93
CA LEU A 22 -1.12 1.45 -8.19
C LEU A 22 -2.09 1.57 -9.37
N TYR A 23 -3.12 0.72 -9.44
CA TYR A 23 -4.10 0.79 -10.54
C TYR A 23 -4.85 2.13 -10.55
N LEU A 24 -5.29 2.61 -9.39
CA LEU A 24 -5.97 3.91 -9.30
C LEU A 24 -5.05 5.07 -9.69
N ALA A 25 -3.80 5.05 -9.24
CA ALA A 25 -2.82 6.06 -9.61
C ALA A 25 -2.50 6.04 -11.12
N GLN A 26 -2.47 4.86 -11.75
CA GLN A 26 -2.30 4.71 -13.20
C GLN A 26 -3.46 5.33 -13.99
N GLU A 27 -4.68 5.26 -13.46
CA GLU A 27 -5.86 5.93 -14.01
C GLU A 27 -5.91 7.45 -13.70
N GLY A 28 -4.90 7.98 -13.01
CA GLY A 28 -4.74 9.41 -12.75
C GLY A 28 -5.35 9.93 -11.44
N TYR A 29 -5.86 9.04 -10.58
CA TYR A 29 -6.42 9.43 -9.29
C TYR A 29 -5.33 9.75 -8.25
N ARG A 30 -5.58 10.73 -7.39
CA ARG A 30 -4.76 10.96 -6.20
C ARG A 30 -5.15 9.96 -5.12
N VAL A 31 -4.23 9.09 -4.74
CA VAL A 31 -4.47 8.05 -3.73
C VAL A 31 -3.50 8.17 -2.58
N ASP A 32 -4.05 8.28 -1.37
CA ASP A 32 -3.27 8.22 -0.13
C ASP A 32 -3.39 6.83 0.48
N VAL A 33 -2.24 6.23 0.85
CA VAL A 33 -2.19 4.92 1.50
C VAL A 33 -1.61 5.08 2.90
N TYR A 34 -2.34 4.63 3.91
CA TYR A 34 -1.92 4.67 5.30
C TYR A 34 -1.69 3.27 5.83
N GLU A 35 -0.58 3.05 6.52
CA GLU A 35 -0.26 1.79 7.18
C GLU A 35 0.19 2.07 8.61
N LYS A 36 -0.28 1.23 9.54
CA LYS A 36 0.08 1.33 10.95
C LYS A 36 1.53 0.92 11.18
N ARG A 37 2.02 -0.07 10.44
CA ARG A 37 3.39 -0.58 10.54
C ARG A 37 4.40 0.41 9.95
N PRO A 38 5.64 0.45 10.49
CA PRO A 38 6.71 1.20 9.88
C PRO A 38 7.07 0.64 8.50
N ASP A 39 7.60 1.50 7.63
CA ASP A 39 8.03 1.11 6.29
C ASP A 39 9.09 -0.02 6.37
N PRO A 40 8.77 -1.24 5.90
CA PRO A 40 9.66 -2.39 6.00
C PRO A 40 10.93 -2.24 5.14
N ARG A 41 10.92 -1.33 4.15
CA ARG A 41 12.07 -1.04 3.28
C ARG A 41 13.17 -0.27 4.02
N LYS A 42 12.80 0.46 5.08
CA LYS A 42 13.71 1.31 5.87
C LYS A 42 14.08 0.69 7.21
N ASN A 43 13.18 -0.07 7.83
CA ASN A 43 13.30 -0.51 9.22
C ASN A 43 13.52 -2.02 9.39
N GLY A 44 13.73 -2.75 8.29
CA GLY A 44 13.77 -4.20 8.29
C GLY A 44 12.37 -4.82 8.44
N VAL A 45 12.25 -6.10 8.10
CA VAL A 45 10.97 -6.80 8.15
C VAL A 45 10.67 -7.16 9.61
N ALA A 46 9.69 -6.47 10.21
CA ALA A 46 9.06 -6.98 11.44
C ALA A 46 8.53 -8.39 11.12
N GLN A 47 9.14 -9.43 11.73
CA GLN A 47 8.76 -10.82 11.52
C GLN A 47 7.25 -10.98 11.78
N GLY A 48 6.49 -11.13 10.70
CA GLY A 48 5.05 -11.41 10.71
C GLY A 48 4.78 -12.90 10.50
N LYS A 49 3.56 -13.34 10.83
CA LYS A 49 3.12 -14.73 10.73
C LYS A 49 3.05 -15.17 9.25
N SER A 50 3.99 -16.03 8.85
CA SER A 50 4.07 -16.80 7.60
C SER A 50 4.99 -16.26 6.48
N ILE A 51 5.64 -17.24 5.84
CA ILE A 51 7.06 -17.21 5.43
C ILE A 51 7.23 -17.54 3.93
N ASN A 52 6.17 -17.97 3.22
CA ASN A 52 6.13 -18.21 1.77
C ASN A 52 4.68 -18.20 1.26
N LEU A 53 4.41 -17.49 0.15
CA LEU A 53 3.14 -17.52 -0.59
C LEU A 53 3.41 -18.05 -2.00
N ALA A 54 2.58 -18.97 -2.48
CA ALA A 54 2.60 -19.40 -3.87
C ALA A 54 1.66 -18.49 -4.70
N LEU A 55 2.18 -17.89 -5.77
CA LEU A 55 1.37 -17.18 -6.74
C LEU A 55 0.83 -18.18 -7.76
N SER A 56 -0.49 -18.27 -7.87
CA SER A 56 -1.12 -19.02 -8.98
C SER A 56 -1.07 -18.20 -10.26
N LYS A 57 -1.01 -18.91 -11.39
CA LYS A 57 -1.33 -18.34 -12.70
C LYS A 57 -2.82 -18.01 -12.79
#